data_AF-A0A820K4W7-F1
#
_entry.id   AF-A0A820K4W7-F1
#
_cell.length_a   1.000
_cell.length_b   1.000
_cell.length_c   1.000
_cell.angle_alpha   90.00
_cell.angle_beta   90.00
_cell.angle_gamma   90.00
#
_symmetry.space_group_name_H-M   'P 1'
#
loop_
_entity.id
_entity.type
_entity.pdbx_description
1 polymer ?
#
loop_
_entity_poly.entity_id
_entity_poly.type
_entity_poly.pdbx_seq_one_letter_code
_entity_poly.pdbx_strand_id
1 'polypeptide(L)'
;LININSISVSAANRLNIIFVICKVSTVAIVIIAGLVRIGQGHTQNLQNGFVGTTNKPLGVALAFYSGLWAYDGWNSLNSVTEELKNPKRNLWLSIVLALPSVMILYLLTNISYFTVMNKAALLSSNAVAVTWGEAVLGPAVRILPILISISALGSANGSLFGAARYCMVSAQYGYLPEVFACIHARRLTPVSGVV
;
A
#
# COMPACT_ATOMS: atom_id res chain seq x y z
N LEU A 1 8.31 -3.93 -15.84
CA LEU A 1 7.27 -4.73 -15.17
C LEU A 1 6.43 -5.52 -16.18
N ILE A 2 5.82 -4.84 -17.17
CA ILE A 2 5.02 -5.46 -18.25
C ILE A 2 5.78 -6.61 -18.95
N ASN A 3 7.04 -6.40 -19.37
CA ASN A 3 7.86 -7.45 -19.97
C ASN A 3 8.15 -8.64 -19.02
N ILE A 4 8.36 -8.40 -17.72
CA ILE A 4 8.66 -9.49 -16.75
C ILE A 4 7.39 -10.31 -16.48
N ASN A 5 6.24 -9.65 -16.34
CA ASN A 5 4.94 -10.31 -16.17
C ASN A 5 4.57 -11.14 -17.40
N SER A 6 4.97 -10.71 -18.60
CA SER A 6 4.74 -11.46 -19.84
C SER A 6 5.66 -12.69 -20.02
N ILE A 7 6.76 -12.80 -19.27
CA ILE A 7 7.78 -13.86 -19.44
C ILE A 7 7.59 -15.00 -18.44
N SER A 8 7.26 -14.74 -17.17
CA SER A 8 7.04 -15.81 -16.19
C SER A 8 6.22 -15.35 -14.98
N VAL A 9 5.01 -15.93 -14.83
CA VAL A 9 4.10 -15.68 -13.71
C VAL A 9 4.71 -16.13 -12.38
N SER A 10 5.48 -17.22 -12.36
CA SER A 10 6.13 -17.72 -11.14
C SER A 10 7.27 -16.81 -10.66
N ALA A 11 8.01 -16.18 -11.57
CA ALA A 11 9.02 -15.18 -11.23
C ALA A 11 8.39 -13.88 -10.71
N ALA A 12 7.31 -13.40 -11.36
CA ALA A 12 6.57 -12.23 -10.90
C ALA A 12 5.97 -12.44 -9.50
N ASN A 13 5.43 -13.63 -9.21
CA ASN A 13 4.90 -13.95 -7.89
C ASN A 13 5.99 -13.95 -6.80
N ARG A 14 7.16 -14.56 -7.09
CA ARG A 14 8.30 -14.53 -6.16
C ARG A 14 8.78 -13.10 -5.87
N LEU A 15 8.83 -12.24 -6.89
CA LEU A 15 9.17 -10.83 -6.72
C LEU A 15 8.14 -10.07 -5.88
N ASN A 16 6.84 -10.31 -6.10
CA ASN A 16 5.78 -9.69 -5.29
C ASN A 16 5.90 -10.06 -3.80
N ILE A 17 6.23 -11.32 -3.48
CA ILE A 17 6.46 -11.76 -2.09
C ILE A 17 7.61 -10.96 -1.46
N ILE A 18 8.73 -10.82 -2.18
CA ILE A 18 9.88 -10.02 -1.72
C ILE A 18 9.47 -8.56 -1.46
N PHE A 19 8.65 -7.97 -2.35
CA PHE A 19 8.15 -6.61 -2.18
C PHE A 19 7.25 -6.45 -0.95
N VAL A 20 6.37 -7.43 -0.68
CA VAL A 20 5.52 -7.43 0.51
C VAL A 20 6.36 -7.53 1.78
N ILE A 21 7.32 -8.44 1.83
CA ILE A 21 8.24 -8.58 2.98
C ILE A 21 8.97 -7.26 3.22
N CYS A 22 9.57 -6.69 2.17
CA CYS A 22 10.26 -5.41 2.23
C CYS A 22 9.37 -4.28 2.79
N LYS A 23 8.11 -4.21 2.32
CA LYS A 23 7.13 -3.21 2.76
C LYS A 23 6.80 -3.37 4.25
N VAL A 24 6.49 -4.58 4.68
CA VAL A 24 6.14 -4.89 6.07
C VAL A 24 7.33 -4.63 7.00
N SER A 25 8.54 -5.04 6.62
CA SER A 25 9.76 -4.76 7.39
C SER A 25 10.01 -3.26 7.54
N THR A 26 9.81 -2.47 6.49
CA THR A 26 9.98 -1.01 6.54
C THR A 26 9.00 -0.39 7.54
N VAL A 27 7.72 -0.76 7.48
CA VAL A 27 6.70 -0.27 8.42
C VAL A 27 7.03 -0.68 9.85
N ALA A 28 7.46 -1.93 10.07
CA ALA A 28 7.86 -2.42 11.39
C ALA A 28 9.02 -1.60 11.99
N ILE A 29 10.04 -1.28 11.19
CA ILE A 29 11.17 -0.44 11.61
C ILE A 29 10.69 0.95 12.03
N VAL A 30 9.80 1.58 11.26
CA VAL A 30 9.23 2.90 11.58
C VAL A 30 8.47 2.88 12.90
N ILE A 31 7.67 1.83 13.14
CA ILE A 31 6.90 1.68 14.37
C ILE A 31 7.83 1.48 15.58
N ILE A 32 8.79 0.57 15.49
CA ILE A 32 9.73 0.28 16.58
C ILE A 32 10.54 1.53 16.94
N ALA A 33 11.06 2.24 15.94
CA ALA A 33 11.81 3.46 16.17
C ALA A 33 10.96 4.57 16.81
N GLY A 34 9.69 4.70 16.41
CA GLY A 34 8.74 5.61 17.05
C GLY A 34 8.47 5.26 18.51
N LEU A 35 8.27 3.99 18.83
CA LEU A 35 8.08 3.52 20.21
C LEU A 35 9.32 3.80 21.08
N VAL A 36 10.52 3.58 20.56
CA VAL A 36 11.77 3.91 21.26
C VAL A 36 11.87 5.42 21.54
N ARG A 37 11.52 6.27 20.56
CA ARG A 37 11.51 7.74 20.73
C ARG A 37 10.50 8.22 21.78
N ILE A 38 9.33 7.58 21.85
CA ILE A 38 8.33 7.82 22.90
C ILE A 38 8.91 7.44 24.27
N GLY A 39 9.56 6.28 24.38
CA GLY A 39 10.22 5.85 25.62
C GLY A 39 11.34 6.79 26.07
N GLN A 40 11.99 7.48 25.13
CA GLN A 40 12.98 8.53 25.41
C GLN A 40 12.37 9.90 25.80
N GLY A 41 11.04 10.02 25.86
CA GLY A 41 10.35 11.24 26.29
C GLY A 41 10.03 12.26 25.18
N HIS A 42 10.19 11.91 23.89
CA HIS A 42 9.92 12.82 22.76
C HIS A 42 8.42 12.93 22.43
N THR A 43 7.57 13.24 23.41
CA THR A 43 6.10 13.30 23.25
C THR A 43 5.55 14.72 23.11
N GLN A 44 6.41 15.73 23.07
CA GLN A 44 6.05 17.16 23.09
C GLN A 44 5.12 17.53 21.92
N ASN A 45 5.38 17.00 20.72
CA ASN A 45 4.55 17.24 19.53
C ASN A 45 3.16 16.57 19.60
N LEU A 46 2.99 15.54 20.42
CA LEU A 46 1.72 14.82 20.58
C LEU A 46 0.75 15.57 21.52
N GLN A 47 1.27 16.41 22.43
CA GLN A 47 0.45 17.08 23.44
C GLN A 47 -0.49 18.15 22.85
N ASN A 48 -0.08 18.81 21.75
CA ASN A 48 -0.85 19.90 21.10
C ASN A 48 -1.60 19.42 19.83
N GLY A 49 -2.11 18.19 19.84
CA GLY A 49 -2.71 17.52 18.67
C GLY A 49 -3.87 18.29 18.04
N PHE A 50 -4.77 18.87 18.85
CA PHE A 50 -6.00 19.51 18.37
C PHE A 50 -5.88 21.01 18.06
N VAL A 51 -4.72 21.62 18.30
CA VAL A 51 -4.50 23.05 18.02
C VAL A 51 -4.45 23.30 16.51
N GLY A 52 -5.25 24.25 16.01
CA GLY A 52 -5.34 24.60 14.59
C GLY A 52 -6.29 23.71 13.77
N THR A 53 -7.21 23.00 14.43
CA THR A 53 -8.21 22.16 13.75
C THR A 53 -9.14 23.00 12.88
N THR A 54 -9.38 22.55 11.65
CA THR A 54 -10.32 23.18 10.72
C THR A 54 -11.68 22.49 10.80
N ASN A 55 -12.73 23.23 11.14
CA ASN A 55 -14.11 22.72 11.20
C ASN A 55 -14.87 22.89 9.86
N LYS A 56 -14.16 23.21 8.77
CA LYS A 56 -14.77 23.37 7.45
C LYS A 56 -15.13 21.99 6.89
N PRO A 57 -16.39 21.76 6.46
CA PRO A 57 -16.83 20.47 5.93
C PRO A 57 -15.96 19.95 4.78
N LEU A 58 -15.51 20.87 3.92
CA LEU A 58 -14.68 20.54 2.75
C LEU A 58 -13.28 20.04 3.14
N GLY A 59 -12.69 20.60 4.19
CA GLY A 59 -11.40 20.14 4.71
C GLY A 59 -11.49 18.75 5.33
N VAL A 60 -12.58 18.47 6.04
CA VAL A 60 -12.86 17.14 6.60
C VAL A 60 -13.09 16.12 5.46
N ALA A 61 -13.86 16.47 4.43
CA ALA A 61 -14.11 15.60 3.29
C ALA A 61 -12.82 15.23 2.54
N LEU A 62 -11.92 16.21 2.30
CA LEU A 62 -10.62 15.96 1.68
C LEU A 62 -9.72 15.08 2.55
N ALA A 63 -9.73 15.27 3.87
CA ALA A 63 -8.97 14.42 4.79
C ALA A 63 -9.48 12.96 4.76
N PHE A 64 -10.80 12.76 4.72
CA PHE A 64 -11.37 11.42 4.53
C PHE A 64 -11.02 10.82 3.17
N TYR A 65 -11.04 11.61 2.10
CA TYR A 65 -10.66 11.16 0.76
C TYR A 65 -9.22 10.65 0.75
N SER A 66 -8.26 11.43 1.28
CA SER A 66 -6.86 11.00 1.40
C SER A 66 -6.69 9.77 2.31
N GLY A 67 -7.46 9.70 3.40
CA GLY A 67 -7.48 8.54 4.29
C GLY A 67 -7.97 7.27 3.59
N LEU A 68 -9.09 7.36 2.87
CA LEU A 68 -9.67 6.23 2.11
C LEU A 68 -8.75 5.75 1.00
N TRP A 69 -8.04 6.67 0.34
CA TRP A 69 -7.05 6.31 -0.67
C TRP A 69 -5.91 5.46 -0.10
N ALA A 70 -5.50 5.71 1.15
CA ALA A 70 -4.50 4.87 1.81
C ALA A 70 -4.99 3.42 2.06
N TYR A 71 -6.30 3.20 2.17
CA TYR A 71 -6.92 1.88 2.31
C TYR A 71 -7.36 1.26 0.97
N ASP A 72 -7.03 1.87 -0.16
CA ASP A 72 -7.39 1.34 -1.47
C ASP A 72 -6.81 -0.06 -1.72
N GLY A 73 -7.58 -0.91 -2.42
CA GLY A 73 -7.22 -2.31 -2.71
C GLY A 73 -8.08 -3.37 -2.01
N TRP A 74 -8.99 -2.96 -1.12
CA TRP A 74 -9.97 -3.88 -0.49
C TRP A 74 -10.85 -4.59 -1.52
N ASN A 75 -11.17 -3.92 -2.64
CA ASN A 75 -11.95 -4.47 -3.75
C ASN A 75 -11.25 -5.64 -4.45
N SER A 76 -9.92 -5.68 -4.44
CA SER A 76 -9.14 -6.76 -5.07
C SER A 76 -9.32 -8.11 -4.37
N LEU A 77 -9.75 -8.11 -3.10
CA LEU A 77 -10.09 -9.33 -2.35
C LEU A 77 -11.29 -10.07 -2.96
N ASN A 78 -12.24 -9.34 -3.55
CA ASN A 78 -13.42 -9.94 -4.17
C ASN A 78 -13.02 -10.79 -5.38
N SER A 79 -12.02 -10.36 -6.16
CA SER A 79 -11.53 -11.09 -7.34
C SER A 79 -10.86 -12.43 -7.03
N VAL A 80 -10.35 -12.59 -5.81
CA VAL A 80 -9.70 -13.83 -5.35
C VAL A 80 -10.71 -14.73 -4.62
N THR A 81 -11.95 -14.26 -4.41
CA THR A 81 -12.97 -15.01 -3.67
C THR A 81 -13.32 -16.35 -4.33
N GLU A 82 -13.28 -16.42 -5.66
CA GLU A 82 -13.52 -17.66 -6.42
C GLU A 82 -12.41 -18.71 -6.23
N GLU A 83 -11.22 -18.30 -5.81
CA GLU A 83 -10.06 -19.18 -5.57
C GLU A 83 -9.91 -19.58 -4.09
N LEU A 84 -10.72 -19.01 -3.19
CA LEU A 84 -10.66 -19.28 -1.76
C LEU A 84 -11.35 -20.60 -1.41
N LYS A 85 -10.65 -21.46 -0.67
CA LYS A 85 -11.27 -22.61 0.01
C LYS A 85 -12.24 -22.08 1.07
N ASN A 86 -13.53 -22.43 0.99
CA ASN A 86 -14.60 -21.95 1.89
C ASN A 86 -14.75 -20.40 1.94
N PRO A 87 -15.18 -19.76 0.84
CA PRO A 87 -15.17 -18.30 0.71
C PRO A 87 -16.03 -17.59 1.76
N LYS A 88 -17.22 -18.13 2.08
CA LYS A 88 -18.15 -17.50 3.05
C LYS A 88 -17.53 -17.25 4.43
N ARG A 89 -16.68 -18.16 4.92
CA ARG A 89 -16.03 -18.03 6.23
C ARG A 89 -14.69 -17.32 6.12
N ASN A 90 -13.86 -17.72 5.15
CA ASN A 90 -12.48 -17.23 5.05
C ASN A 90 -12.41 -15.79 4.55
N LEU A 91 -13.32 -15.35 3.67
CA LEU A 91 -13.41 -13.97 3.24
C LEU A 91 -13.79 -13.05 4.41
N TRP A 92 -14.84 -13.41 5.15
CA TRP A 92 -15.28 -12.65 6.33
C TRP A 92 -14.19 -12.55 7.39
N LEU A 93 -13.54 -13.66 7.73
CA LEU A 93 -12.42 -13.64 8.69
C LEU A 93 -11.24 -12.80 8.18
N SER A 94 -10.92 -12.89 6.89
CA SER A 94 -9.82 -12.10 6.31
C SER A 94 -10.09 -10.61 6.43
N ILE A 95 -11.31 -10.15 6.13
CA ILE A 95 -11.68 -8.73 6.24
C ILE A 95 -11.63 -8.27 7.71
N VAL A 96 -12.24 -9.02 8.62
CA VAL A 96 -12.32 -8.67 10.05
C VAL A 96 -10.95 -8.67 10.72
N LEU A 97 -9.99 -9.47 10.25
CA LEU A 97 -8.63 -9.47 10.80
C LEU A 97 -7.72 -8.45 10.10
N ALA A 98 -7.82 -8.32 8.78
CA ALA A 98 -6.93 -7.44 8.01
C ALA A 98 -7.23 -5.96 8.25
N LEU A 99 -8.51 -5.55 8.24
CA LEU A 99 -8.86 -4.12 8.37
C LEU A 99 -8.39 -3.51 9.70
N PRO A 100 -8.67 -4.11 10.89
CA PRO A 100 -8.17 -3.57 12.15
C PRO A 100 -6.64 -3.62 12.25
N SER A 101 -6.02 -4.67 11.69
CA SER A 101 -4.57 -4.80 11.71
C SER A 101 -3.89 -3.67 10.92
N VAL A 102 -4.38 -3.38 9.71
CA VAL A 102 -3.88 -2.25 8.91
C VAL A 102 -4.16 -0.91 9.60
N MET A 103 -5.34 -0.77 10.21
CA MET A 103 -5.69 0.43 11.00
C MET A 103 -4.70 0.69 12.12
N ILE A 104 -4.34 -0.34 12.89
CA ILE A 104 -3.36 -0.23 13.98
C ILE A 104 -1.98 0.16 13.42
N LEU A 105 -1.53 -0.48 12.33
CA LEU A 105 -0.24 -0.15 11.72
C LEU A 105 -0.18 1.30 11.22
N TYR A 106 -1.25 1.80 10.62
CA TYR A 106 -1.33 3.18 10.13
C TYR A 106 -1.36 4.18 11.28
N LEU A 107 -2.10 3.90 12.36
CA LEU A 107 -2.10 4.74 13.55
C LEU A 107 -0.69 4.81 14.17
N LEU A 108 -0.05 3.66 14.37
CA LEU A 108 1.30 3.60 14.96
C LEU A 108 2.35 4.30 14.09
N THR A 109 2.24 4.19 12.77
CA THR A 109 3.14 4.89 11.84
C THR A 109 2.97 6.40 11.91
N ASN A 110 1.73 6.90 11.94
CA ASN A 110 1.46 8.33 12.09
C ASN A 110 1.96 8.86 13.44
N ILE A 111 1.74 8.12 14.52
CA ILE A 111 2.28 8.46 15.85
C ILE A 111 3.80 8.56 15.79
N SER A 112 4.48 7.59 15.16
CA SER A 112 5.93 7.62 14.96
C SER A 112 6.40 8.90 14.25
N TYR A 113 5.71 9.33 13.19
CA TYR A 113 6.04 10.57 12.49
C TYR A 113 5.93 11.81 13.38
N PHE A 114 4.86 11.91 14.19
CA PHE A 114 4.68 13.03 15.11
C PHE A 114 5.69 13.07 16.26
N THR A 115 6.31 11.95 16.64
CA THR A 115 7.36 11.95 17.68
C THR A 115 8.63 12.69 17.25
N VAL A 116 8.82 12.87 15.94
CA VAL A 116 10.04 13.45 15.35
C VAL A 116 9.75 14.78 14.67
N MET A 117 8.63 14.89 13.96
CA MET A 117 8.30 16.05 13.12
C MET A 117 7.13 16.84 13.71
N ASN A 118 7.21 18.17 13.64
CA ASN A 118 6.08 19.04 13.95
C ASN A 118 5.14 19.16 12.73
N LYS A 119 3.93 19.72 12.95
CA LYS A 119 2.91 19.88 11.89
C LYS A 119 3.44 20.63 10.66
N ALA A 120 4.23 21.68 10.86
CA ALA A 120 4.77 22.50 9.76
C ALA A 120 5.77 21.71 8.90
N ALA A 121 6.67 20.95 9.52
CA ALA A 121 7.64 20.10 8.84
C ALA A 121 6.96 18.94 8.10
N LEU A 122 5.86 18.42 8.63
CA LEU A 122 5.09 17.36 7.96
C LEU A 122 4.37 17.90 6.71
N LEU A 123 3.82 19.11 6.77
CA LEU A 123 3.15 19.75 5.64
C LEU A 123 4.13 20.27 4.56
N SER A 124 5.36 20.63 4.92
CA SER A 124 6.37 21.08 3.97
C SER A 124 7.16 19.95 3.33
N SER A 125 7.06 18.72 3.85
CA SER A 125 7.79 17.57 3.33
C SER A 125 7.08 16.94 2.14
N ASN A 126 7.79 16.82 1.01
CA ASN A 126 7.33 16.06 -0.15
C ASN A 126 7.33 14.53 0.12
N ALA A 127 8.17 14.05 1.04
CA ALA A 127 8.33 12.64 1.35
C ALA A 127 8.52 12.45 2.86
N VAL A 128 7.40 12.40 3.58
CA VAL A 128 7.36 12.37 5.06
C VAL A 128 8.24 11.26 5.65
N ALA A 129 8.22 10.06 5.05
CA ALA A 129 9.04 8.93 5.51
C ALA A 129 10.55 9.21 5.39
N VAL A 130 10.98 9.92 4.34
CA VAL A 130 12.39 10.25 4.12
C VAL A 130 12.85 11.31 5.11
N THR A 131 12.08 12.39 5.27
CA THR A 131 12.38 13.44 6.25
C THR A 131 12.40 12.88 7.68
N TRP A 132 11.49 11.98 8.02
CA TRP A 132 11.52 11.24 9.28
C TRP A 132 12.80 10.38 9.40
N GLY A 133 13.16 9.68 8.32
CA GLY A 133 14.35 8.83 8.28
C GLY A 133 15.66 9.61 8.42
N GLU A 134 15.74 10.84 7.90
CA GLU A 134 16.92 11.71 8.07
C GLU A 134 17.16 12.04 9.54
N ALA A 135 16.08 12.29 10.28
CA ALA A 135 16.13 12.62 11.71
C ALA A 135 16.33 11.40 12.64
N VAL A 136 16.06 10.18 12.17
CA VAL A 136 16.11 8.96 13.01
C VAL A 136 17.20 7.98 12.61
N LEU A 137 17.31 7.68 11.31
CA LEU A 137 18.16 6.61 10.77
C LEU A 137 19.55 7.11 10.32
N GLY A 138 19.75 8.43 10.25
CA GLY A 138 21.03 9.04 9.86
C GLY A 138 21.52 8.52 8.49
N PRO A 139 22.73 7.96 8.38
CA PRO A 139 23.30 7.51 7.10
C PRO A 139 22.47 6.45 6.37
N ALA A 140 21.71 5.63 7.11
CA ALA A 140 20.89 4.56 6.55
C ALA A 140 19.66 5.09 5.79
N VAL A 141 19.34 6.39 5.90
CA VAL A 141 18.22 6.99 5.18
C VAL A 141 18.35 6.86 3.66
N ARG A 142 19.57 6.76 3.11
CA ARG A 142 19.80 6.61 1.67
C ARG A 142 19.13 5.35 1.09
N ILE A 143 18.92 4.33 1.92
CA ILE A 143 18.29 3.07 1.53
C ILE A 143 16.76 3.22 1.53
N LEU A 144 16.20 4.12 2.34
CA LEU A 144 14.76 4.24 2.56
C LEU A 144 13.97 4.65 1.29
N PRO A 145 14.38 5.66 0.49
CA PRO A 145 13.74 5.97 -0.78
C PRO A 145 13.75 4.80 -1.78
N ILE A 146 14.82 4.00 -1.77
CA ILE A 146 14.96 2.83 -2.64
C ILE A 146 13.92 1.77 -2.23
N LEU A 147 13.80 1.48 -0.93
CA LEU A 147 12.80 0.54 -0.42
C LEU A 147 11.36 1.01 -0.70
N ILE A 148 11.09 2.31 -0.51
CA ILE A 148 9.77 2.90 -0.80
C ILE A 148 9.45 2.79 -2.30
N SER A 149 10.42 3.10 -3.17
CA SER A 149 10.25 3.02 -4.63
C SER A 149 9.99 1.58 -5.08
N ILE A 150 10.74 0.61 -4.54
CA ILE A 150 10.51 -0.82 -4.79
C ILE A 150 9.10 -1.23 -4.35
N SER A 151 8.64 -0.72 -3.21
CA SER A 151 7.29 -0.98 -2.73
C SER A 151 6.19 -0.41 -3.64
N ALA A 152 6.40 0.82 -4.14
CA ALA A 152 5.49 1.45 -5.09
C ALA A 152 5.42 0.67 -6.41
N LEU A 153 6.57 0.18 -6.90
CA LEU A 153 6.63 -0.70 -8.08
C LEU A 153 5.89 -2.03 -7.85
N GLY A 154 6.02 -2.63 -6.65
CA GLY A 154 5.28 -3.84 -6.30
C GLY A 154 3.76 -3.64 -6.26
N SER A 155 3.31 -2.51 -5.70
CA SER A 155 1.88 -2.14 -5.71
C SER A 155 1.37 -1.94 -7.14
N ALA A 156 2.10 -1.19 -7.98
CA ALA A 156 1.74 -0.98 -9.39
C ALA A 156 1.67 -2.32 -10.15
N ASN A 157 2.60 -3.23 -9.86
CA ASN A 157 2.62 -4.56 -10.46
C ASN A 157 1.37 -5.38 -10.08
N GLY A 158 0.96 -5.34 -8.81
CA GLY A 158 -0.26 -6.01 -8.34
C GLY A 158 -1.53 -5.45 -8.99
N SER A 159 -1.65 -4.12 -9.07
CA SER A 159 -2.79 -3.45 -9.71
C SER A 159 -2.92 -3.81 -11.20
N LEU A 160 -1.79 -3.94 -11.90
CA LEU A 160 -1.75 -4.34 -13.32
C LEU A 160 -2.30 -5.75 -13.54
N PHE A 161 -1.97 -6.71 -12.66
CA PHE A 161 -2.52 -8.06 -12.72
C PHE A 161 -4.03 -8.07 -12.45
N GLY A 162 -4.49 -7.28 -11.48
CA GLY A 162 -5.92 -7.11 -11.21
C GLY A 162 -6.67 -6.56 -12.42
N ALA A 163 -6.18 -5.45 -12.98
CA ALA A 163 -6.75 -4.80 -14.16
C ALA A 163 -6.84 -5.75 -15.37
N ALA A 164 -5.76 -6.47 -15.68
CA ALA A 164 -5.75 -7.41 -16.80
C ALA A 164 -6.80 -8.51 -16.65
N ARG A 165 -7.04 -9.01 -15.42
CA ARG A 165 -8.08 -10.01 -15.15
C ARG A 165 -9.48 -9.44 -15.32
N TYR A 166 -9.73 -8.22 -14.85
CA TYR A 166 -11.02 -7.54 -15.08
C TYR A 166 -11.29 -7.32 -16.57
N CYS A 167 -10.29 -6.91 -17.35
CA CYS A 167 -10.42 -6.74 -18.80
C CYS A 167 -10.71 -8.07 -19.51
N MET A 168 -10.02 -9.15 -19.12
CA MET A 168 -10.25 -10.49 -19.68
C MET A 168 -11.69 -10.97 -19.45
N VAL A 169 -12.18 -10.86 -18.21
CA VAL A 169 -13.56 -11.26 -17.87
C VAL A 169 -14.58 -10.38 -18.60
N SER A 170 -14.35 -9.06 -18.66
CA SER A 170 -15.25 -8.13 -19.35
C SER A 170 -15.33 -8.41 -20.86
N ALA A 171 -14.22 -8.83 -21.48
CA ALA A 171 -14.20 -9.26 -22.88
C ALA A 171 -14.94 -10.60 -23.09
N GLN A 172 -14.85 -11.55 -22.14
CA GLN A 172 -15.62 -12.81 -22.19
C GLN A 172 -17.13 -12.60 -22.12
N TYR A 173 -17.59 -11.58 -21.37
CA TYR A 173 -19.01 -11.20 -21.31
C TYR A 173 -19.44 -10.25 -22.45
N GLY A 174 -18.56 -9.96 -23.42
CA GLY A 174 -18.87 -9.14 -24.59
C GLY A 174 -18.92 -7.63 -24.36
N TYR A 175 -18.51 -7.14 -23.19
CA TYR A 175 -18.45 -5.70 -22.89
C TYR A 175 -17.20 -5.02 -23.48
N LEU A 176 -16.18 -5.79 -23.82
CA LEU A 176 -14.94 -5.32 -24.46
C LEU A 176 -14.63 -6.17 -25.72
N PRO A 177 -13.89 -5.61 -26.70
CA PRO A 177 -13.45 -6.35 -27.88
C PRO A 177 -12.67 -7.64 -27.51
N GLU A 178 -12.89 -8.72 -28.26
CA GLU A 178 -12.29 -10.05 -28.01
C GLU A 178 -10.75 -10.05 -27.99
N VAL A 179 -10.11 -9.03 -28.58
CA VAL A 179 -8.65 -8.83 -28.52
C VAL A 179 -8.15 -8.79 -27.07
N PHE A 180 -8.94 -8.26 -26.13
CA PHE A 180 -8.59 -8.22 -24.70
C PHE A 180 -8.79 -9.57 -23.98
N ALA A 181 -9.49 -10.53 -24.57
CA ALA A 181 -9.62 -11.90 -24.09
C ALA A 181 -8.47 -12.80 -24.57
N CYS A 182 -7.61 -12.34 -25.50
CA CYS A 182 -6.52 -13.15 -26.04
C CYS A 182 -5.43 -13.41 -24.99
N ILE A 183 -5.34 -14.66 -24.56
CA ILE A 183 -4.27 -15.19 -23.71
C ILE A 183 -3.14 -15.69 -24.60
N HIS A 184 -1.89 -15.36 -24.24
CA HIS A 184 -0.73 -15.84 -25.00
C HIS A 184 -0.58 -17.36 -24.87
N ALA A 185 -0.68 -18.08 -25.99
CA ALA A 185 -0.80 -19.55 -26.07
C ALA A 185 0.31 -20.36 -25.37
N ARG A 186 1.50 -19.78 -25.20
CA ARG A 186 2.66 -20.48 -24.62
C ARG A 186 2.95 -20.12 -23.16
N ARG A 187 2.41 -19.01 -22.66
CA ARG A 187 2.72 -18.47 -21.32
C ARG A 187 1.49 -18.26 -20.44
N LEU A 188 0.29 -18.50 -20.98
CA LEU A 188 -1.00 -18.35 -20.28
C LEU A 188 -1.16 -16.98 -19.59
N THR A 189 -0.54 -15.94 -20.15
CA THR A 189 -0.62 -14.56 -19.68
C THR A 189 -1.51 -13.73 -20.60
N PRO A 190 -2.42 -12.90 -20.06
CA PRO A 190 -3.22 -11.99 -20.87
C PRO A 190 -2.36 -10.80 -21.30
N VAL A 191 -1.55 -10.98 -22.35
CA VAL A 191 -0.62 -9.94 -22.83
C VAL A 191 -1.38 -8.72 -23.39
N SER A 192 -2.56 -8.95 -23.98
CA SER A 192 -3.36 -7.86 -24.57
C SER A 192 -4.17 -7.04 -23.55
N GLY A 193 -4.40 -7.55 -22.34
CA GLY A 193 -5.09 -6.83 -21.26
C GLY A 193 -4.17 -5.96 -20.40
N VAL A 194 -2.86 -6.01 -20.66
CA VAL A 194 -1.81 -5.31 -19.90
C VAL A 194 -1.24 -4.10 -20.68
N VAL A 195 -1.54 -4.00 -21.99
CA VAL A 195 -1.10 -2.93 -22.90
C VAL A 195 -2.19 -1.89 -23.05
#